data_AF-X1I2E0-F1
#
_entry.id   AF-X1I2E0-F1
#
_cell.length_a   1.000
_cell.length_b   1.000
_cell.length_c   1.000
_cell.angle_alpha   90.00
_cell.angle_beta   90.00
_cell.angle_gamma   90.00
#
_symmetry.space_group_name_H-M   'P 1'
#
loop_
_entity.id
_entity.type
_entity.pdbx_description
1 polymer ?
#
loop_
_entity_poly.entity_id
_entity_poly.type
_entity_poly.pdbx_seq_one_letter_code
_entity_poly.pdbx_strand_id
1 'polypeptide(L)'
;MNKFTLDKKKKNILLYHGELLDAFFSRKDFGDEGGERYMPVKLSYFKDLNIDYVLAGHFHSNFQVRRLAKGGYFVYPGSPLSLTKRETGQRKVNIFKLGGPPGEYLLNTPYLEEVNIIFDPLRDKIPLEIVKKRVESLPSEARVILTIKGYVNSKEIKMDESELVEE
;
A
#
# COMPACT_ATOMS: atom_id res chain seq x y z
N MET A 1 40.33 12.75 2.26
CA MET A 1 38.90 12.36 2.30
C MET A 1 38.16 13.35 3.19
N ASN A 2 37.30 14.20 2.62
CA ASN A 2 36.40 15.02 3.45
C ASN A 2 35.45 14.08 4.19
N LYS A 3 35.59 13.99 5.52
CA LYS A 3 34.60 13.33 6.38
C LYS A 3 33.32 14.16 6.30
N PHE A 4 32.36 13.73 5.49
CA PHE A 4 31.01 14.27 5.51
C PHE A 4 30.44 13.99 6.91
N THR A 5 30.53 14.98 7.79
CA THR A 5 30.11 14.85 9.18
C THR A 5 28.80 15.60 9.28
N LEU A 6 27.72 14.87 9.55
CA LEU A 6 26.39 15.45 9.71
C LEU A 6 26.39 16.41 10.90
N ASP A 7 25.91 17.63 10.69
CA ASP A 7 25.88 18.67 11.71
C ASP A 7 24.81 18.36 12.75
N LYS A 8 25.22 18.21 14.01
CA LYS A 8 24.34 17.91 15.15
C LYS A 8 23.39 19.06 15.51
N LYS A 9 23.70 20.29 15.11
CA LYS A 9 22.87 21.48 15.39
C LYS A 9 21.79 21.70 14.35
N LYS A 10 21.85 21.01 13.21
CA LYS A 10 20.88 21.11 12.12
C LYS A 10 20.01 19.87 12.05
N LYS A 11 18.90 20.00 11.31
CA LYS A 11 18.08 18.86 10.91
C LYS A 11 18.63 18.25 9.64
N ASN A 12 18.95 16.95 9.70
CA ASN A 12 19.55 16.22 8.60
C ASN A 12 18.49 15.31 7.98
N ILE A 13 18.24 15.54 6.69
CA ILE A 13 17.26 14.80 5.90
C ILE A 13 18.02 14.07 4.80
N LEU A 14 17.79 12.77 4.69
CA LEU A 14 18.31 11.93 3.62
C LEU A 14 17.19 11.66 2.61
N LEU A 15 17.45 11.95 1.33
CA LEU A 15 16.66 11.43 0.22
C LEU A 15 17.24 10.06 -0.17
N TYR A 16 16.37 9.06 -0.29
CA TYR A 16 16.78 7.69 -0.58
C TYR A 16 15.76 7.04 -1.52
N HIS A 17 16.23 6.21 -2.44
CA HIS A 17 15.35 5.43 -3.31
C HIS A 17 15.85 4.00 -3.33
N GLY A 18 15.08 3.09 -2.73
CA GLY A 18 15.46 1.69 -2.57
C GLY A 18 14.69 1.00 -1.48
N GLU A 19 15.12 -0.22 -1.16
CA GLU A 19 14.40 -1.14 -0.28
C GLU A 19 14.81 -1.07 1.19
N LEU A 20 13.83 -0.87 2.08
CA LEU A 20 14.02 -1.07 3.51
C LEU A 20 13.76 -2.53 3.88
N LEU A 21 14.82 -3.26 4.22
CA LEU A 21 14.75 -4.69 4.54
C LEU A 21 14.02 -5.00 5.85
N ASP A 22 13.92 -4.04 6.77
CA ASP A 22 13.20 -4.18 8.04
C ASP A 22 11.69 -3.97 7.90
N ALA A 23 11.24 -3.54 6.73
CA ALA A 23 9.83 -3.48 6.43
C ALA A 23 9.38 -4.81 5.81
N PHE A 24 8.25 -5.31 6.31
CA PHE A 24 7.57 -6.46 5.73
C PHE A 24 6.91 -6.03 4.42
N PHE A 25 7.71 -5.77 3.40
CA PHE A 25 7.20 -5.62 2.05
C PHE A 25 6.97 -7.01 1.48
N SER A 26 5.73 -7.27 1.07
CA SER A 26 5.46 -8.40 0.21
C SER A 26 6.02 -8.08 -1.17
N ARG A 27 6.36 -9.10 -1.98
CA ARG A 27 6.71 -8.90 -3.39
C ARG A 27 5.63 -8.18 -4.21
N LYS A 28 4.42 -7.98 -3.66
CA LYS A 28 3.32 -7.27 -4.30
C LYS A 28 3.40 -5.74 -4.13
N ASP A 29 4.21 -5.26 -3.19
CA ASP A 29 4.33 -3.84 -2.86
C ASP A 29 5.24 -3.04 -3.81
N PHE A 30 5.89 -3.73 -4.75
CA PHE A 30 6.83 -3.20 -5.75
C PHE A 30 6.16 -2.82 -7.09
N GLY A 31 4.83 -2.91 -7.20
CA GLY A 31 4.16 -2.83 -8.49
C GLY A 31 4.62 -3.96 -9.42
N ASP A 32 5.01 -3.64 -10.65
CA ASP A 32 5.54 -4.59 -11.65
C ASP A 32 7.08 -4.62 -11.72
N GLU A 33 7.77 -3.92 -10.81
CA GLU A 33 9.23 -3.99 -10.72
C GLU A 33 9.65 -5.36 -10.18
N GLY A 34 10.57 -6.03 -10.88
CA GLY A 34 10.90 -7.46 -10.73
C GLY A 34 11.48 -7.88 -9.37
N GLY A 35 11.91 -9.15 -9.26
CA GLY A 35 12.28 -9.79 -7.99
C GLY A 35 13.69 -9.50 -7.43
N GLU A 36 14.47 -8.61 -8.05
CA GLU A 36 15.82 -8.25 -7.60
C GLU A 36 15.80 -7.09 -6.62
N ARG A 37 16.70 -7.11 -5.63
CA ARG A 37 16.74 -6.07 -4.59
C ARG A 37 17.38 -4.79 -5.11
N TYR A 38 16.66 -3.67 -5.03
CA TYR A 38 17.17 -2.37 -5.40
C TYR A 38 17.69 -1.58 -4.18
N MET A 39 19.01 -1.34 -4.15
CA MET A 39 19.72 -0.55 -3.14
C MET A 39 19.33 -0.82 -1.67
N PRO A 40 19.33 -2.07 -1.18
CA PRO A 40 18.71 -2.41 0.10
C PRO A 40 19.43 -1.82 1.33
N VAL A 41 18.66 -1.28 2.28
CA VAL A 41 19.16 -0.75 3.56
C VAL A 41 18.44 -1.37 4.76
N LYS A 42 19.09 -1.31 5.92
CA LYS A 42 18.47 -1.63 7.22
C LYS A 42 18.38 -0.40 8.11
N LEU A 43 17.36 -0.31 8.95
CA LEU A 43 17.22 0.71 10.00
C LEU A 43 18.46 0.77 10.89
N SER A 44 19.09 -0.38 11.16
CA SER A 44 20.32 -0.47 11.94
C SER A 44 21.50 0.28 11.32
N TYR A 45 21.53 0.51 10.01
CA TYR A 45 22.60 1.26 9.34
C TYR A 45 22.56 2.75 9.70
N PHE A 46 21.41 3.25 10.12
CA PHE A 46 21.20 4.64 10.52
C PHE A 46 21.46 4.89 12.01
N LYS A 47 21.67 3.84 12.82
CA LYS A 47 21.74 3.95 14.29
C LYS A 47 22.81 4.93 14.79
N ASP A 48 23.92 5.04 14.05
CA ASP A 48 25.06 5.89 14.43
C ASP A 48 25.09 7.23 13.68
N LEU A 49 24.15 7.43 12.75
CA LEU A 49 24.05 8.63 11.94
C LEU A 49 23.16 9.67 12.62
N ASN A 50 23.54 10.94 12.49
CA ASN A 50 22.71 12.05 12.95
C ASN A 50 21.68 12.43 11.88
N ILE A 51 20.78 11.50 11.55
CA ILE A 51 19.71 11.68 10.57
C ILE A 51 18.38 11.75 11.30
N ASP A 52 17.64 12.84 11.08
CA ASP A 52 16.32 13.05 11.65
C ASP A 52 15.22 12.47 10.76
N TYR A 53 15.46 12.44 9.45
CA TYR A 53 14.47 12.01 8.46
C TYR A 53 15.14 11.28 7.29
N VAL A 54 14.56 10.14 6.91
CA VAL A 54 14.80 9.50 5.61
C VAL A 54 13.51 9.58 4.82
N LEU A 55 13.54 10.35 3.73
CA LEU A 55 12.46 10.44 2.76
C LEU A 55 12.76 9.44 1.65
N ALA A 56 12.05 8.33 1.69
CA ALA A 56 12.32 7.20 0.84
C ALA A 56 11.27 7.08 -0.28
N GLY A 57 11.73 6.68 -1.47
CA GLY A 57 10.91 6.19 -2.58
C GLY A 57 11.30 4.77 -2.95
N HIS A 58 10.55 4.14 -3.86
CA HIS A 58 10.67 2.77 -4.43
C HIS A 58 9.39 1.96 -4.20
N PHE A 59 8.82 2.00 -2.99
CA PHE A 59 7.54 1.33 -2.73
C PHE A 59 6.38 2.21 -3.16
N HIS A 60 5.52 1.66 -4.00
CA HIS A 60 4.35 2.37 -4.55
C HIS A 60 3.08 2.16 -3.72
N SER A 61 3.07 1.11 -2.89
CA SER A 61 1.98 0.85 -1.96
C SER A 61 2.01 1.77 -0.74
N ASN A 62 1.01 1.60 0.12
CA ASN A 62 0.62 2.45 1.26
C ASN A 62 1.71 3.28 1.96
N PHE A 63 1.28 4.43 2.48
CA PHE A 63 2.09 5.27 3.36
C PHE A 63 2.62 4.49 4.56
N GLN A 64 3.94 4.48 4.74
CA GLN A 64 4.60 3.78 5.83
C GLN A 64 5.62 4.66 6.54
N VAL A 65 5.60 4.57 7.87
CA VAL A 65 6.53 5.27 8.74
C VAL A 65 7.18 4.26 9.68
N ARG A 66 8.50 4.30 9.78
CA ARG A 66 9.28 3.59 10.79
C ARG A 66 10.07 4.58 11.63
N ARG A 67 10.27 4.25 12.90
CA ARG A 67 11.12 5.03 13.81
C ARG A 67 12.59 4.65 13.63
N LEU A 68 13.47 5.64 13.62
CA LEU A 68 14.91 5.42 13.70
C LEU A 68 15.34 5.30 15.17
N ALA A 69 16.44 4.58 15.43
CA ALA A 69 16.90 4.26 16.79
C ALA A 69 17.22 5.49 17.66
N LYS A 70 17.75 6.57 17.08
CA LYS A 70 18.08 7.82 17.78
C LYS A 70 16.95 8.85 17.75
N GLY A 71 15.73 8.41 17.46
CA GLY A 71 14.64 9.29 17.08
C GLY A 71 14.74 9.70 15.61
N GLY A 72 13.67 10.30 15.10
CA GLY A 72 13.50 10.53 13.67
C GLY A 72 12.68 9.45 12.97
N TYR A 73 12.56 9.58 11.66
CA TYR A 73 11.59 8.83 10.86
C TYR A 73 12.18 8.35 9.54
N PHE A 74 11.80 7.15 9.15
CA PHE A 74 11.99 6.60 7.81
C PHE A 74 10.61 6.51 7.17
N VAL A 75 10.41 7.19 6.03
CA VAL A 75 9.07 7.36 5.45
C VAL A 75 9.04 6.95 4.00
N TYR A 76 8.11 6.06 3.65
CA TYR A 76 7.68 5.83 2.27
C TYR A 76 6.29 6.45 2.10
N PRO A 77 6.11 7.46 1.25
CA PRO A 77 4.80 8.05 1.02
C PRO A 77 3.90 7.19 0.12
N GLY A 78 4.48 6.23 -0.61
CA GLY A 78 3.80 5.53 -1.70
C GLY A 78 3.78 6.34 -2.99
N SER A 79 3.17 5.78 -4.04
CA SER A 79 2.93 6.50 -5.29
C SER A 79 1.72 7.44 -5.16
N PRO A 80 1.76 8.65 -5.76
CA PRO A 80 0.62 9.57 -5.77
C PRO A 80 -0.53 9.11 -6.69
N LEU A 81 -0.30 8.06 -7.50
CA LEU A 81 -1.27 7.44 -8.42
C LEU A 81 -1.13 5.91 -8.39
N SER A 82 -2.23 5.19 -8.58
CA SER A 82 -2.18 3.74 -8.82
C SER A 82 -1.76 3.49 -10.27
N LEU A 83 -0.57 2.93 -10.47
CA LEU A 83 -0.01 2.50 -11.75
C LEU A 83 -0.42 1.06 -12.06
N THR A 84 -0.46 0.19 -11.05
CA THR A 84 -0.77 -1.25 -11.21
C THR A 84 -1.94 -1.67 -10.32
N LYS A 85 -2.59 -2.79 -10.67
CA LYS A 85 -3.69 -3.39 -9.87
C LYS A 85 -3.27 -3.82 -8.46
N ARG A 86 -1.98 -3.85 -8.16
CA ARG A 86 -1.44 -4.18 -6.84
C ARG A 86 -1.51 -2.98 -5.87
N GLU A 87 -1.62 -1.77 -6.41
CA GLU A 87 -1.63 -0.54 -5.63
C GLU A 87 -3.07 -0.09 -5.37
N THR A 88 -3.67 -0.60 -4.29
CA THR A 88 -5.08 -0.32 -3.93
C THR A 88 -5.23 0.65 -2.75
N GLY A 89 -6.34 1.38 -2.69
CA GLY A 89 -6.68 2.37 -1.67
C GLY A 89 -6.41 3.83 -2.06
N GLN A 90 -6.85 4.78 -1.24
CA GLN A 90 -6.64 6.20 -1.52
C GLN A 90 -5.16 6.60 -1.40
N ARG A 91 -4.68 7.42 -2.34
CA ARG A 91 -3.28 7.86 -2.42
C ARG A 91 -2.96 8.91 -1.35
N LYS A 92 -1.70 8.96 -0.92
CA LYS A 92 -1.24 9.83 0.17
C LYS A 92 0.08 10.50 -0.18
N VAL A 93 0.38 11.60 0.51
CA VAL A 93 1.70 12.23 0.54
C VAL A 93 2.12 12.50 1.98
N ASN A 94 3.43 12.63 2.18
CA ASN A 94 4.01 13.01 3.47
C ASN A 94 4.10 14.53 3.58
N ILE A 95 3.40 15.11 4.55
CA ILE A 95 3.51 16.54 4.89
C ILE A 95 3.98 16.65 6.33
N PHE A 96 5.04 17.42 6.56
CA PHE A 96 5.56 17.66 7.90
C PHE A 96 6.22 19.03 8.01
N LYS A 97 6.26 19.54 9.24
CA LYS A 97 7.09 20.70 9.60
C LYS A 97 8.47 20.20 9.97
N LEU A 98 9.51 20.99 9.67
CA LEU A 98 10.89 20.64 10.01
C LEU A 98 11.02 20.33 11.51
N GLY A 99 11.50 19.13 11.85
CA GLY A 99 11.62 18.66 13.23
C GLY A 99 10.33 18.12 13.87
N GLY A 100 9.17 18.29 13.22
CA GLY A 100 7.91 17.64 13.61
C GLY A 100 7.86 16.16 13.19
N PRO A 101 6.74 15.45 13.41
CA PRO A 101 6.48 14.11 12.87
C PRO A 101 5.99 14.13 11.41
N PRO A 102 6.09 13.00 10.67
CA PRO A 102 5.47 12.85 9.36
C PRO A 102 3.96 12.86 9.51
N GLY A 103 3.28 13.47 8.54
CA GLY A 103 1.84 13.58 8.48
C GLY A 103 1.32 12.99 7.19
N GLU A 104 0.31 12.13 7.31
CA GLU A 104 -0.42 11.59 6.17
C GLU A 104 -1.39 12.64 5.63
N TYR A 105 -1.33 12.89 4.33
CA TYR A 105 -2.29 13.74 3.65
C TYR A 105 -2.89 12.98 2.47
N LEU A 106 -4.21 12.82 2.47
CA LEU A 106 -4.95 12.13 1.41
C LEU A 106 -4.98 12.99 0.14
N LEU A 107 -4.77 12.35 -0.99
CA LEU A 107 -4.89 12.97 -2.30
C LEU A 107 -6.26 12.69 -2.91
N ASN A 108 -6.78 13.69 -3.61
CA ASN A 108 -7.94 13.55 -4.49
C ASN A 108 -7.45 13.21 -5.91
N THR A 109 -6.80 12.06 -6.04
CA THR A 109 -6.30 11.53 -7.31
C THR A 109 -6.94 10.18 -7.60
N PRO A 110 -7.05 9.78 -8.88
CA PRO A 110 -7.57 8.46 -9.22
C PRO A 110 -6.78 7.33 -8.57
N TYR A 111 -7.49 6.34 -8.04
CA TYR A 111 -6.90 5.16 -7.41
C TYR A 111 -7.72 3.90 -7.68
N LEU A 112 -7.10 2.74 -7.47
CA LEU A 112 -7.79 1.45 -7.57
C LEU A 112 -8.31 1.03 -6.20
N GLU A 113 -9.56 0.59 -6.10
CA GLU A 113 -10.17 0.12 -4.86
C GLU A 113 -10.58 -1.35 -5.02
N GLU A 114 -10.13 -2.21 -4.11
CA GLU A 114 -10.49 -3.63 -4.14
C GLU A 114 -11.79 -3.86 -3.38
N VAL A 115 -12.82 -4.33 -4.08
CA VAL A 115 -14.11 -4.65 -3.49
C VAL A 115 -14.33 -6.15 -3.58
N ASN A 116 -14.22 -6.82 -2.44
CA ASN A 116 -14.52 -8.24 -2.31
C ASN A 116 -15.92 -8.40 -1.70
N ILE A 117 -16.84 -9.04 -2.44
CA ILE A 117 -18.18 -9.37 -1.96
C ILE A 117 -18.30 -10.90 -1.94
N ILE A 118 -18.61 -11.46 -0.77
CA ILE A 118 -18.85 -12.90 -0.62
C ILE A 118 -20.34 -13.09 -0.37
N PHE A 119 -21.02 -13.75 -1.30
CA PHE A 119 -22.45 -14.05 -1.20
C PHE A 119 -22.70 -15.35 -0.44
N ASP A 120 -23.67 -15.28 0.46
CA ASP A 120 -24.26 -16.43 1.12
C ASP A 120 -25.65 -16.68 0.53
N PRO A 121 -25.87 -17.78 -0.22
CA PRO A 121 -27.14 -18.05 -0.89
C PRO A 121 -28.32 -18.23 0.09
N LEU A 122 -28.05 -18.48 1.38
CA LEU A 122 -29.09 -18.62 2.40
C LEU A 122 -29.54 -17.28 2.99
N ARG A 123 -28.75 -16.21 2.81
CA ARG A 123 -28.96 -14.90 3.44
C ARG A 123 -29.18 -13.79 2.41
N ASP A 124 -28.43 -13.81 1.32
CA ASP A 124 -28.36 -12.71 0.36
C ASP A 124 -29.38 -12.87 -0.76
N LYS A 125 -30.60 -12.39 -0.50
CA LYS A 125 -31.75 -12.60 -1.39
C LYS A 125 -31.73 -11.76 -2.68
N ILE A 126 -31.01 -10.63 -2.69
CA ILE A 126 -30.95 -9.73 -3.86
C ILE A 126 -29.49 -9.30 -4.11
N PRO A 127 -28.66 -10.18 -4.70
CA PRO A 127 -27.23 -9.93 -4.90
C PRO A 127 -26.93 -8.63 -5.66
N LEU A 128 -27.73 -8.30 -6.68
CA LEU A 128 -27.53 -7.11 -7.51
C LEU A 128 -27.61 -5.81 -6.71
N GLU A 129 -28.61 -5.69 -5.83
CA GLU A 129 -28.79 -4.51 -4.98
C GLU A 129 -27.64 -4.37 -3.97
N ILE A 130 -27.11 -5.49 -3.47
CA ILE A 130 -25.94 -5.52 -2.58
C ILE A 130 -24.71 -4.98 -3.31
N VAL A 131 -24.44 -5.46 -4.54
CA VAL A 131 -23.33 -4.95 -5.35
C VAL A 131 -23.50 -3.47 -5.64
N LYS A 132 -24.68 -3.06 -6.12
CA LYS A 132 -24.97 -1.69 -6.52
C LYS A 132 -24.76 -0.72 -5.37
N LYS A 133 -25.35 -1.00 -4.20
CA LYS A 133 -25.17 -0.20 -2.98
C LYS A 133 -23.71 -0.09 -2.58
N ARG A 134 -22.93 -1.17 -2.73
CA ARG A 134 -21.50 -1.17 -2.38
C ARG A 134 -20.69 -0.30 -3.33
N VAL A 135 -20.91 -0.40 -4.64
CA VAL A 135 -20.19 0.38 -5.65
C VAL A 135 -20.57 1.86 -5.60
N GLU A 136 -21.85 2.19 -5.43
CA GLU A 136 -22.35 3.57 -5.35
C GLU A 136 -21.86 4.31 -4.09
N SER A 137 -21.46 3.59 -3.04
CA SER A 137 -20.90 4.20 -1.84
C SER A 137 -19.46 4.70 -1.98
N LEU A 138 -18.79 4.38 -3.09
CA LEU A 138 -17.38 4.71 -3.29
C LEU A 138 -17.18 6.12 -3.88
N PRO A 139 -16.07 6.80 -3.54
CA PRO A 139 -15.73 8.09 -4.15
C PRO A 139 -15.57 8.01 -5.67
N SER A 140 -15.83 9.11 -6.37
CA SER A 140 -15.69 9.21 -7.84
C SER A 140 -14.27 8.92 -8.35
N GLU A 141 -13.27 9.12 -7.51
CA GLU A 141 -11.85 8.88 -7.78
C GLU A 141 -11.49 7.40 -7.69
N ALA A 142 -12.35 6.58 -7.07
CA ALA A 142 -12.12 5.15 -6.90
C ALA A 142 -12.52 4.38 -8.17
N ARG A 143 -11.57 3.67 -8.75
CA ARG A 143 -11.80 2.70 -9.82
C ARG A 143 -11.83 1.30 -9.22
N VAL A 144 -12.98 0.64 -9.33
CA VAL A 144 -13.25 -0.60 -8.61
C VAL A 144 -12.64 -1.82 -9.30
N ILE A 145 -11.94 -2.63 -8.51
CA ILE A 145 -11.59 -4.01 -8.84
C ILE A 145 -12.55 -4.91 -8.05
N LEU A 146 -13.65 -5.29 -8.69
CA LEU A 146 -14.70 -6.09 -8.06
C LEU A 146 -14.37 -7.58 -8.13
N THR A 147 -14.36 -8.24 -6.99
CA THR A 147 -14.28 -9.68 -6.87
C THR A 147 -15.54 -10.19 -6.18
N ILE A 148 -16.32 -10.99 -6.90
CA ILE A 148 -17.50 -11.66 -6.35
C ILE A 148 -17.13 -13.09 -6.03
N LYS A 149 -17.42 -13.51 -4.81
CA LYS A 149 -17.26 -14.88 -4.32
C LYS A 149 -18.62 -15.35 -3.81
N GLY A 150 -18.80 -16.65 -3.70
CA GLY A 150 -20.00 -17.20 -3.13
C GLY A 150 -19.89 -18.70 -2.95
N TYR A 151 -21.01 -19.30 -2.57
CA TYR A 151 -21.14 -20.74 -2.42
C TYR A 151 -22.18 -21.26 -3.40
N VAL A 152 -21.91 -22.44 -3.94
CA VAL A 152 -22.85 -23.19 -4.78
C VAL A 152 -23.30 -24.41 -4.00
N ASN A 153 -24.60 -24.67 -4.00
CA ASN A 153 -25.16 -25.89 -3.41
C ASN A 153 -25.36 -26.95 -4.49
N SER A 154 -24.34 -27.76 -4.76
CA SER A 154 -24.33 -28.82 -5.79
C SER A 154 -25.52 -29.79 -5.68
N LYS A 155 -26.05 -30.02 -4.48
CA LYS A 155 -27.23 -30.89 -4.29
C LYS A 155 -28.51 -30.26 -4.83
N GLU A 156 -28.66 -28.94 -4.69
CA GLU A 156 -29.85 -28.22 -5.17
C GLU A 156 -29.80 -27.97 -6.68
N ILE A 157 -28.62 -27.66 -7.22
CA ILE A 157 -28.44 -27.45 -8.67
C ILE A 157 -28.26 -28.76 -9.45
N LYS A 158 -28.14 -29.90 -8.76
CA LYS A 158 -27.93 -31.25 -9.33
C LYS A 158 -26.75 -31.33 -10.30
N MET A 159 -25.73 -30.52 -10.07
CA MET A 159 -24.49 -30.49 -10.86
C MET A 159 -23.31 -30.55 -9.91
N ASP A 160 -22.28 -31.29 -10.29
CA ASP A 160 -21.03 -31.31 -9.54
C ASP A 160 -20.10 -30.15 -9.96
N GLU A 161 -18.98 -30.01 -9.25
CA GLU A 161 -18.03 -28.91 -9.49
C GLU A 161 -17.36 -29.00 -10.87
N SER A 162 -17.26 -30.19 -11.47
CA SER A 162 -16.64 -30.39 -12.78
C SER A 162 -17.59 -29.95 -13.89
N GLU A 163 -18.86 -30.32 -13.78
CA GLU A 163 -19.92 -29.91 -14.71
C GLU A 163 -20.18 -28.39 -14.68
N LEU A 164 -20.02 -27.75 -13.50
CA LEU A 164 -20.20 -26.30 -13.35
C LEU A 164 -19.10 -25.46 -14.00
N VAL A 165 -17.89 -26.01 -14.16
CA VAL A 165 -16.73 -25.29 -14.74
C VAL A 165 -16.79 -25.26 -16.27
N GLU A 166 -17.56 -26.15 -16.90
CA GLU A 166 -17.69 -26.25 -18.36
C GLU A 166 -18.82 -25.38 -18.97
N GLU A 167 -19.67 -24.75 -18.15
CA GLU A 167 -20.68 -23.73 -18.59
C GLU A 167 -20.11 -22.30 -18.67
#